data_AF-A0A7W1V8S6-F1
#
_entry.id   AF-A0A7W1V8S6-F1
#
_cell.length_a   1.000
_cell.length_b   1.000
_cell.length_c   1.000
_cell.angle_alpha   90.00
_cell.angle_beta   90.00
_cell.angle_gamma   90.00
#
_symmetry.space_group_name_H-M   'P 1'
#
loop_
_entity.id
_entity.type
_entity.pdbx_description
1 polymer ?
#
loop_
_entity_poly.entity_id
_entity_poly.type
_entity_poly.pdbx_seq_one_letter_code
_entity_poly.pdbx_strand_id
1 'polypeptide(L)'
;MGSIDAVKQTQPVNYQKISKPVNKPVKDVGTSENIPVVFRTKAYERDFAAQYTVAKLNFWRDPDKPSPTPQTPNLTSSGSGTDTTYRIGDPTRPNIQHDNGFLQNPNNPDDPNPISTINPTQADIDFYNDQLSQVIWAQRVDDFNIPFTDKDDTARNLSNGIEAYRHFLEGNGADRTFSYDEFVNEDPSGQTVLNNAIADTQRGAEDLYNQMIARDPSLAGKPITFDITSGAITVGGSDTYPYPDTENWQKAIGGHPIWNSATVTVTPPSEAGGKPQFSMEYTLHAEDRYNFNPDQEDIATGAPDAIRGRLEQTGLAHQYTQYATLNRDVSWTQGDISGTTETNNPNEGR
;
A
#
# COMPACT_ATOMS: atom_id res chain seq x y z
N MET A 1 -1.44 -61.17 -12.46
CA MET A 1 -1.22 -60.74 -13.86
C MET A 1 -2.54 -60.90 -14.60
N GLY A 2 -3.19 -59.80 -15.02
CA GLY A 2 -4.28 -59.68 -16.03
C GLY A 2 -5.57 -60.48 -15.75
N SER A 3 -6.77 -60.14 -16.20
CA SER A 3 -7.26 -59.09 -17.09
C SER A 3 -8.78 -58.95 -16.87
N ILE A 4 -9.21 -57.69 -16.88
CA ILE A 4 -10.47 -57.03 -17.27
C ILE A 4 -11.52 -57.90 -18.01
N ASP A 5 -12.80 -57.84 -17.62
CA ASP A 5 -13.88 -57.24 -18.44
C ASP A 5 -15.26 -57.10 -17.74
N ALA A 6 -15.95 -56.03 -18.13
CA ALA A 6 -17.12 -55.41 -17.51
C ALA A 6 -18.46 -55.91 -18.05
N VAL A 7 -19.51 -55.89 -17.21
CA VAL A 7 -20.93 -55.85 -17.64
C VAL A 7 -21.80 -55.13 -16.60
N LYS A 8 -22.75 -54.32 -17.11
CA LYS A 8 -24.02 -53.78 -16.54
C LYS A 8 -24.01 -52.26 -16.35
N GLN A 9 -25.03 -51.49 -16.71
CA GLN A 9 -26.31 -51.71 -17.41
C GLN A 9 -26.85 -50.30 -17.72
N THR A 10 -27.20 -50.01 -18.97
CA THR A 10 -27.93 -48.79 -19.34
C THR A 10 -29.43 -49.08 -19.33
N GLN A 11 -30.22 -48.25 -18.64
CA GLN A 11 -31.68 -48.20 -18.71
C GLN A 11 -32.11 -46.90 -19.44
N PRO A 12 -33.18 -46.93 -20.26
CA PRO A 12 -33.56 -45.82 -21.14
C PRO A 12 -34.43 -44.75 -20.44
N VAL A 13 -34.20 -43.48 -20.81
CA VAL A 13 -35.05 -42.36 -20.41
C VAL A 13 -36.24 -42.23 -21.36
N ASN A 14 -37.43 -42.23 -20.77
CA ASN A 14 -38.72 -42.20 -21.42
C ASN A 14 -39.16 -40.74 -21.66
N TYR A 15 -39.37 -40.34 -22.92
CA TYR A 15 -39.89 -39.01 -23.26
C TYR A 15 -41.43 -39.01 -23.23
N GLN A 16 -42.02 -38.28 -22.28
CA GLN A 16 -43.43 -37.84 -22.36
C GLN A 16 -43.51 -36.32 -22.54
N LYS A 17 -44.01 -35.89 -23.71
CA LYS A 17 -44.59 -34.57 -23.97
C LYS A 17 -45.90 -34.45 -23.21
N ILE A 18 -46.12 -33.42 -22.37
CA ILE A 18 -47.44 -32.75 -22.24
C ILE A 18 -47.30 -31.27 -21.76
N SER A 19 -47.95 -30.38 -22.52
CA SER A 19 -48.64 -29.11 -22.18
C SER A 19 -47.95 -27.89 -21.56
N LYS A 20 -48.14 -26.77 -22.25
CA LYS A 20 -48.10 -25.38 -21.75
C LYS A 20 -49.20 -25.12 -20.69
N PRO A 21 -48.96 -24.26 -19.68
CA PRO A 21 -50.01 -23.47 -19.03
C PRO A 21 -49.92 -22.02 -19.54
N VAL A 22 -50.91 -21.48 -20.26
CA VAL A 22 -52.16 -20.85 -19.79
C VAL A 22 -51.92 -19.70 -18.80
N ASN A 23 -51.96 -18.47 -19.35
CA ASN A 23 -52.15 -17.22 -18.60
C ASN A 23 -53.51 -17.22 -17.91
N LYS A 24 -53.54 -17.10 -16.58
CA LYS A 24 -54.64 -16.49 -15.81
C LYS A 24 -54.07 -15.73 -14.60
N PRO A 25 -54.72 -14.62 -14.19
CA PRO A 25 -54.12 -13.60 -13.34
C PRO A 25 -54.12 -14.03 -11.88
N VAL A 26 -52.98 -13.88 -11.21
CA VAL A 26 -52.91 -13.96 -9.75
C VAL A 26 -53.06 -12.55 -9.21
N LYS A 27 -54.04 -12.43 -8.30
CA LYS A 27 -54.43 -11.21 -7.60
C LYS A 27 -53.28 -10.69 -6.72
N ASP A 28 -53.12 -9.38 -6.71
CA ASP A 28 -52.51 -8.61 -5.61
C ASP A 28 -53.05 -9.11 -4.27
N VAL A 29 -52.17 -9.59 -3.39
CA VAL A 29 -52.10 -9.24 -1.95
C VAL A 29 -50.70 -9.63 -1.45
N GLY A 30 -49.86 -8.64 -1.13
CA GLY A 30 -48.56 -8.85 -0.48
C GLY A 30 -47.65 -7.64 -0.62
N THR A 31 -47.78 -6.71 0.31
CA THR A 31 -47.13 -5.39 0.42
C THR A 31 -45.64 -5.35 0.04
N SER A 32 -45.32 -4.49 -0.94
CA SER A 32 -43.98 -4.16 -1.42
C SER A 32 -43.25 -3.13 -0.54
N GLU A 33 -43.31 -3.28 0.78
CA GLU A 33 -42.56 -2.44 1.71
C GLU A 33 -41.56 -3.32 2.45
N ASN A 34 -40.33 -3.40 1.91
CA ASN A 34 -39.04 -3.79 2.54
C ASN A 34 -38.09 -4.47 1.55
N ILE A 35 -37.84 -3.82 0.41
CA ILE A 35 -36.63 -4.04 -0.37
C ILE A 35 -35.93 -2.68 -0.47
N PRO A 36 -34.73 -2.49 0.09
CA PRO A 36 -34.02 -1.23 -0.05
C PRO A 36 -33.76 -0.94 -1.52
N VAL A 37 -33.95 0.33 -1.90
CA VAL A 37 -33.77 0.86 -3.27
C VAL A 37 -32.28 0.81 -3.63
N VAL A 38 -31.78 -0.38 -3.93
CA VAL A 38 -30.51 -0.55 -4.65
C VAL A 38 -30.80 -0.29 -6.13
N PHE A 39 -29.82 0.27 -6.83
CA PHE A 39 -29.78 0.50 -8.30
C PHE A 39 -30.28 1.87 -8.81
N ARG A 40 -29.56 2.94 -8.46
CA ARG A 40 -29.40 4.14 -9.31
C ARG A 40 -27.94 4.61 -9.51
N THR A 41 -26.94 3.86 -9.04
CA THR A 41 -25.53 4.30 -8.99
C THR A 41 -24.82 4.23 -10.34
N LYS A 42 -25.01 3.18 -11.15
CA LYS A 42 -24.32 3.06 -12.46
C LYS A 42 -24.68 4.16 -13.47
N ALA A 43 -25.87 4.76 -13.37
CA ALA A 43 -26.24 5.90 -14.22
C ALA A 43 -25.55 7.18 -13.73
N TYR A 44 -25.48 7.37 -12.42
CA TYR A 44 -24.85 8.52 -11.78
C TYR A 44 -23.32 8.55 -12.01
N GLU A 45 -22.63 7.43 -11.76
CA GLU A 45 -21.19 7.28 -11.99
C GLU A 45 -20.82 7.52 -13.46
N ARG A 46 -21.62 6.99 -14.38
CA ARG A 46 -21.43 7.18 -15.83
C ARG A 46 -21.67 8.62 -16.26
N ASP A 47 -22.70 9.28 -15.73
CA ASP A 47 -23.05 10.65 -16.10
C ASP A 47 -22.04 11.67 -15.52
N PHE A 48 -21.43 11.37 -14.37
CA PHE A 48 -20.32 12.17 -13.80
C PHE A 48 -18.99 11.96 -14.55
N ALA A 49 -18.59 10.71 -14.84
CA ALA A 49 -17.39 10.41 -15.61
C ALA A 49 -17.43 11.02 -17.02
N ALA A 50 -18.61 11.11 -17.63
CA ALA A 50 -18.83 11.77 -18.91
C ALA A 50 -18.65 13.30 -18.84
N GLN A 51 -18.93 13.94 -17.69
CA GLN A 51 -18.73 15.38 -17.49
C GLN A 51 -17.26 15.74 -17.19
N TYR A 52 -16.54 14.86 -16.48
CA TYR A 52 -15.12 15.07 -16.13
C TYR A 52 -14.21 15.02 -17.37
N THR A 53 -14.53 14.19 -18.36
CA THR A 53 -13.78 14.07 -19.63
C THR A 53 -13.80 15.35 -20.50
N VAL A 54 -14.68 16.32 -20.21
CA VAL A 54 -14.85 17.54 -21.04
C VAL A 54 -14.01 18.73 -20.54
N ALA A 55 -13.32 18.62 -19.40
CA ALA A 55 -12.50 19.69 -18.83
C ALA A 55 -11.00 19.33 -18.80
N LYS A 56 -10.33 19.35 -19.97
CA LYS A 56 -8.86 19.34 -20.05
C LYS A 56 -8.35 20.32 -21.08
N LEU A 57 -7.58 21.33 -20.65
CA LEU A 57 -6.56 22.00 -21.46
C LEU A 57 -5.66 22.90 -20.59
N ASN A 58 -4.33 22.76 -20.81
CA ASN A 58 -3.21 23.69 -20.57
C ASN A 58 -2.55 23.71 -19.15
N PHE A 59 -1.23 23.70 -18.88
CA PHE A 59 0.04 23.91 -19.61
C PHE A 59 1.27 23.31 -18.81
N TRP A 60 2.44 23.17 -19.47
CA TRP A 60 3.74 22.61 -18.99
C TRP A 60 4.84 23.65 -18.65
N ARG A 61 5.86 23.24 -17.85
CA ARG A 61 7.28 23.72 -17.63
C ARG A 61 7.50 25.10 -16.98
N ASP A 62 8.51 25.38 -16.13
CA ASP A 62 9.98 25.14 -16.13
C ASP A 62 10.58 25.32 -14.67
N PRO A 63 11.88 25.05 -14.41
CA PRO A 63 12.54 24.82 -13.11
C PRO A 63 13.24 26.06 -12.50
N ASP A 64 13.50 26.04 -11.18
CA ASP A 64 14.77 26.48 -10.57
C ASP A 64 14.74 26.59 -9.02
N LYS A 65 15.82 26.06 -8.40
CA LYS A 65 16.48 26.45 -7.11
C LYS A 65 15.91 25.99 -5.75
N PRO A 66 16.74 26.01 -4.66
CA PRO A 66 18.02 25.33 -4.46
C PRO A 66 18.04 24.52 -3.13
N SER A 67 18.88 23.49 -3.03
CA SER A 67 19.04 22.71 -1.79
C SER A 67 19.81 23.46 -0.68
N PRO A 68 19.39 23.38 0.60
CA PRO A 68 20.16 23.91 1.71
C PRO A 68 21.36 23.03 2.10
N THR A 69 22.39 23.72 2.60
CA THR A 69 23.80 23.33 2.76
C THR A 69 24.06 22.49 4.04
N PRO A 70 25.15 21.69 4.09
CA PRO A 70 25.33 20.56 5.02
C PRO A 70 25.72 20.93 6.45
N GLN A 71 25.21 20.16 7.40
CA GLN A 71 25.89 19.93 8.68
C GLN A 71 26.99 18.86 8.47
N THR A 72 28.11 19.01 9.21
CA THR A 72 29.32 18.16 9.35
C THR A 72 29.29 16.77 8.70
N PRO A 73 30.38 16.28 8.06
CA PRO A 73 30.32 15.14 7.15
C PRO A 73 29.98 13.86 7.92
N ASN A 74 28.69 13.58 8.03
CA ASN A 74 28.18 12.27 8.39
C ASN A 74 28.69 11.33 7.30
N LEU A 75 29.33 10.22 7.71
CA LEU A 75 29.65 9.18 6.73
C LEU A 75 28.34 8.77 6.07
N THR A 76 28.31 8.85 4.74
CA THR A 76 27.16 8.44 3.93
C THR A 76 27.59 7.26 3.07
N SER A 77 26.79 6.21 3.01
CA SER A 77 26.91 5.23 1.93
C SER A 77 26.12 5.76 0.73
N SER A 78 26.77 5.72 -0.43
CA SER A 78 26.13 5.89 -1.75
C SER A 78 26.70 4.84 -2.70
N GLY A 79 27.07 3.68 -2.16
CA GLY A 79 27.78 2.61 -2.86
C GLY A 79 26.93 1.99 -3.96
N SER A 80 27.57 1.21 -4.84
CA SER A 80 26.85 0.54 -5.92
C SER A 80 25.84 -0.46 -5.36
N GLY A 81 24.58 -0.29 -5.72
CA GLY A 81 23.53 -1.27 -5.42
C GLY A 81 22.63 -0.93 -4.24
N THR A 82 22.70 0.27 -3.64
CA THR A 82 21.63 0.76 -2.77
C THR A 82 20.73 1.74 -3.53
N ASP A 83 19.41 1.67 -3.32
CA ASP A 83 18.46 2.62 -3.94
C ASP A 83 18.30 3.92 -3.12
N THR A 84 19.01 4.02 -1.99
CA THR A 84 19.03 5.18 -1.11
C THR A 84 20.42 5.38 -0.49
N THR A 85 20.62 6.51 0.19
CA THR A 85 21.82 6.79 0.96
C THR A 85 21.60 6.44 2.42
N TYR A 86 22.53 5.73 3.05
CA TYR A 86 22.53 5.54 4.51
C TYR A 86 23.51 6.51 5.15
N ARG A 87 23.21 6.93 6.38
CA ARG A 87 24.13 7.71 7.21
C ARG A 87 24.14 7.17 8.63
N ILE A 88 25.25 7.41 9.33
CA ILE A 88 25.34 7.16 10.77
C ILE A 88 24.48 8.17 11.54
N GLY A 89 23.82 7.70 12.60
CA GLY A 89 23.09 8.49 13.58
C GLY A 89 21.69 7.99 13.84
N ASP A 90 21.01 8.65 14.77
CA ASP A 90 19.68 8.27 15.24
C ASP A 90 18.67 8.10 14.08
N PRO A 91 17.72 7.16 14.20
CA PRO A 91 16.61 7.02 13.26
C PRO A 91 15.95 8.37 13.01
N THR A 92 15.86 8.78 11.75
CA THR A 92 15.27 10.07 11.38
C THR A 92 14.37 9.91 10.18
N ARG A 93 13.11 10.33 10.30
CA ARG A 93 12.20 10.41 9.16
C ARG A 93 12.79 11.33 8.08
N PRO A 94 12.93 10.89 6.82
CA PRO A 94 13.35 11.75 5.74
C PRO A 94 12.31 12.84 5.46
N ASN A 95 12.69 13.86 4.69
CA ASN A 95 11.73 14.87 4.23
C ASN A 95 10.83 14.27 3.13
N ILE A 96 9.75 13.60 3.54
CA ILE A 96 8.69 13.11 2.66
C ILE A 96 7.65 14.21 2.49
N GLN A 97 7.39 14.58 1.24
CA GLN A 97 6.32 15.47 0.82
C GLN A 97 5.21 14.64 0.18
N HIS A 98 3.98 14.90 0.59
CA HIS A 98 2.79 14.32 0.00
C HIS A 98 2.03 15.40 -0.74
N ASP A 99 1.37 15.02 -1.83
CA ASP A 99 0.36 15.88 -2.43
C ASP A 99 -0.94 15.85 -1.60
N ASN A 100 -1.89 16.70 -1.98
CA ASN A 100 -3.22 16.76 -1.40
C ASN A 100 -4.31 16.32 -2.39
N GLY A 101 -3.95 15.53 -3.42
CA GLY A 101 -4.88 15.03 -4.42
C GLY A 101 -5.76 16.12 -5.03
N PHE A 102 -7.08 15.93 -4.98
CA PHE A 102 -8.06 16.93 -5.45
C PHE A 102 -8.10 18.25 -4.67
N LEU A 103 -7.43 18.30 -3.51
CA LEU A 103 -7.25 19.50 -2.70
C LEU A 103 -5.87 20.14 -2.89
N GLN A 104 -5.02 19.64 -3.81
CA GLN A 104 -3.72 20.26 -4.09
C GLN A 104 -3.88 21.67 -4.68
N ASN A 105 -3.03 22.60 -4.24
CA ASN A 105 -3.00 23.94 -4.79
C ASN A 105 -2.51 23.90 -6.25
N PRO A 106 -3.35 24.27 -7.24
CA PRO A 106 -2.97 24.15 -8.65
C PRO A 106 -1.86 25.13 -9.06
N ASN A 107 -1.57 26.16 -8.24
CA ASN A 107 -0.50 27.12 -8.49
C ASN A 107 0.81 26.75 -7.79
N ASN A 108 0.79 25.74 -6.91
CA ASN A 108 1.95 25.27 -6.18
C ASN A 108 1.79 23.77 -5.86
N PRO A 109 2.34 22.87 -6.69
CA PRO A 109 2.23 21.43 -6.46
C PRO A 109 2.92 20.98 -5.17
N ASP A 110 3.85 21.78 -4.63
CA ASP A 110 4.56 21.49 -3.38
C ASP A 110 3.90 22.16 -2.16
N ASP A 111 2.71 22.76 -2.30
CA ASP A 111 1.99 23.34 -1.16
C ASP A 111 1.53 22.21 -0.23
N PRO A 112 2.03 22.16 1.01
CA PRO A 112 1.63 21.11 1.94
C PRO A 112 0.22 21.33 2.50
N ASN A 113 -0.40 22.48 2.21
CA ASN A 113 -1.72 22.81 2.74
C ASN A 113 -2.80 22.54 1.69
N PRO A 114 -3.83 21.73 2.01
CA PRO A 114 -4.96 21.53 1.13
C PRO A 114 -5.75 22.85 0.94
N ILE A 115 -6.27 23.05 -0.27
CA ILE A 115 -7.21 24.14 -0.55
C ILE A 115 -8.54 23.93 0.21
N SER A 116 -9.30 25.01 0.39
CA SER A 116 -10.58 24.94 1.10
C SER A 116 -11.61 24.08 0.35
N THR A 117 -12.39 23.32 1.11
CA THR A 117 -13.51 22.54 0.59
C THR A 117 -14.68 23.43 0.16
N ILE A 118 -15.58 22.86 -0.63
CA ILE A 118 -16.85 23.45 -1.05
C ILE A 118 -18.02 22.80 -0.29
N ASN A 119 -19.17 23.48 -0.23
CA ASN A 119 -20.35 22.88 0.40
C ASN A 119 -20.86 21.69 -0.42
N PRO A 120 -21.19 20.54 0.21
CA PRO A 120 -21.75 19.40 -0.49
C PRO A 120 -23.13 19.70 -1.07
N THR A 121 -23.43 19.18 -2.26
CA THR A 121 -24.79 19.08 -2.78
C THR A 121 -25.52 17.88 -2.18
N GLN A 122 -26.84 17.81 -2.36
CA GLN A 122 -27.59 16.62 -1.96
C GLN A 122 -27.10 15.35 -2.67
N ALA A 123 -26.66 15.47 -3.93
CA ALA A 123 -26.10 14.33 -4.66
C ALA A 123 -24.73 13.89 -4.14
N ASP A 124 -23.94 14.80 -3.54
CA ASP A 124 -22.70 14.42 -2.83
C ASP A 124 -23.05 13.66 -1.54
N ILE A 125 -24.03 14.15 -0.77
CA ILE A 125 -24.49 13.52 0.48
C ILE A 125 -25.08 12.13 0.22
N ASP A 126 -25.93 11.99 -0.80
CA ASP A 126 -26.53 10.71 -1.16
C ASP A 126 -25.46 9.72 -1.61
N PHE A 127 -24.47 10.18 -2.39
CA PHE A 127 -23.33 9.36 -2.80
C PHE A 127 -22.47 8.93 -1.60
N TYR A 128 -22.12 9.85 -0.70
CA TYR A 128 -21.41 9.52 0.54
C TYR A 128 -22.12 8.46 1.37
N ASN A 129 -23.43 8.61 1.60
CA ASN A 129 -24.22 7.66 2.37
C ASN A 129 -24.27 6.27 1.72
N ASP A 130 -24.33 6.24 0.39
CA ASP A 130 -24.24 5.00 -0.37
C ASP A 130 -22.87 4.33 -0.20
N GLN A 131 -21.77 5.08 -0.40
CA GLN A 131 -20.40 4.57 -0.21
C GLN A 131 -20.18 4.03 1.22
N LEU A 132 -20.59 4.79 2.23
CA LEU A 132 -20.49 4.40 3.63
C LEU A 132 -21.29 3.12 3.90
N SER A 133 -22.52 3.04 3.40
CA SER A 133 -23.34 1.83 3.54
C SER A 133 -22.65 0.62 2.91
N GLN A 134 -22.07 0.77 1.71
CA GLN A 134 -21.39 -0.33 1.02
C GLN A 134 -20.20 -0.86 1.82
N VAL A 135 -19.35 0.03 2.34
CA VAL A 135 -18.16 -0.33 3.13
C VAL A 135 -18.54 -1.00 4.45
N ILE A 136 -19.59 -0.52 5.14
CA ILE A 136 -20.09 -1.15 6.36
C ILE A 136 -20.60 -2.57 6.09
N TRP A 137 -21.27 -2.81 4.95
CA TRP A 137 -21.67 -4.15 4.56
C TRP A 137 -20.47 -5.03 4.18
N ALA A 138 -19.45 -4.44 3.58
CA ALA A 138 -18.23 -5.14 3.20
C ALA A 138 -17.49 -5.80 4.36
N GLN A 139 -17.47 -5.12 5.50
CA GLN A 139 -16.85 -5.66 6.71
C GLN A 139 -17.67 -6.75 7.40
N ARG A 140 -18.93 -6.95 6.99
CA ARG A 140 -19.87 -7.85 7.70
C ARG A 140 -20.17 -9.14 6.95
N VAL A 141 -19.86 -9.22 5.66
CA VAL A 141 -20.32 -10.33 4.81
C VAL A 141 -19.17 -10.86 3.97
N ASP A 142 -18.71 -12.05 4.32
CA ASP A 142 -17.63 -12.75 3.62
C ASP A 142 -18.03 -13.22 2.20
N ASP A 143 -19.21 -12.92 1.67
CA ASP A 143 -19.72 -13.54 0.42
C ASP A 143 -20.66 -12.64 -0.41
N PHE A 144 -20.54 -11.32 -0.25
CA PHE A 144 -21.37 -10.38 -0.98
C PHE A 144 -20.58 -9.72 -2.12
N ASN A 145 -21.20 -9.64 -3.30
CA ASN A 145 -20.70 -8.82 -4.39
C ASN A 145 -20.99 -7.36 -4.03
N ILE A 146 -19.95 -6.60 -3.68
CA ILE A 146 -20.10 -5.25 -3.16
C ILE A 146 -19.86 -4.30 -4.32
N PRO A 147 -20.68 -3.25 -4.50
CA PRO A 147 -20.45 -2.29 -5.57
C PRO A 147 -19.14 -1.47 -5.43
N PHE A 148 -18.31 -1.77 -4.41
CA PHE A 148 -16.95 -1.28 -4.18
C PHE A 148 -15.86 -2.11 -4.87
N THR A 149 -16.24 -3.26 -5.43
CA THR A 149 -15.34 -4.28 -5.97
C THR A 149 -15.83 -4.63 -7.38
N ASP A 150 -14.95 -5.02 -8.31
CA ASP A 150 -15.39 -5.60 -9.57
C ASP A 150 -16.31 -6.81 -9.26
N LYS A 151 -17.21 -7.15 -10.18
CA LYS A 151 -18.08 -8.34 -10.07
C LYS A 151 -17.28 -9.65 -9.90
N ASP A 152 -15.98 -9.61 -10.21
CA ASP A 152 -15.03 -10.72 -10.09
C ASP A 152 -14.22 -10.65 -8.77
N ASP A 153 -14.31 -9.54 -8.04
CA ASP A 153 -13.65 -9.33 -6.75
C ASP A 153 -14.56 -9.81 -5.63
N THR A 154 -14.18 -10.92 -5.01
CA THR A 154 -14.79 -11.32 -3.75
C THR A 154 -14.24 -10.43 -2.65
N ALA A 155 -15.09 -9.61 -2.02
CA ALA A 155 -14.75 -8.73 -0.90
C ALA A 155 -13.98 -9.40 0.25
N ARG A 156 -14.01 -10.75 0.31
CA ARG A 156 -13.19 -11.61 1.17
C ARG A 156 -11.71 -11.22 1.26
N ASN A 157 -11.14 -10.70 0.17
CA ASN A 157 -9.70 -10.47 0.07
C ASN A 157 -9.33 -9.00 0.17
N LEU A 158 -10.25 -8.09 0.54
CA LEU A 158 -9.99 -6.64 0.56
C LEU A 158 -10.04 -6.03 1.97
N SER A 159 -9.79 -6.80 3.03
CA SER A 159 -9.89 -6.33 4.42
C SER A 159 -9.16 -5.00 4.65
N ASN A 160 -7.89 -4.93 4.26
CA ASN A 160 -7.02 -3.76 4.44
C ASN A 160 -7.47 -2.58 3.57
N GLY A 161 -7.88 -2.83 2.32
CA GLY A 161 -8.42 -1.80 1.43
C GLY A 161 -9.76 -1.24 1.91
N ILE A 162 -10.65 -2.10 2.41
CA ILE A 162 -11.95 -1.72 2.99
C ILE A 162 -11.74 -0.88 4.24
N GLU A 163 -10.81 -1.26 5.12
CA GLU A 163 -10.49 -0.48 6.32
C GLU A 163 -9.92 0.90 6.00
N ALA A 164 -8.99 0.97 5.04
CA ALA A 164 -8.44 2.24 4.58
C ALA A 164 -9.55 3.16 4.04
N TYR A 165 -10.36 2.64 3.12
CA TYR A 165 -11.45 3.43 2.53
C TYR A 165 -12.55 3.78 3.54
N ARG A 166 -12.82 2.94 4.55
CA ARG A 166 -13.71 3.30 5.65
C ARG A 166 -13.16 4.49 6.41
N HIS A 167 -11.88 4.46 6.76
CA HIS A 167 -11.21 5.54 7.48
C HIS A 167 -11.20 6.85 6.69
N PHE A 168 -11.08 6.77 5.37
CA PHE A 168 -11.27 7.92 4.47
C PHE A 168 -12.66 8.57 4.64
N LEU A 169 -13.72 7.76 4.69
CA LEU A 169 -15.10 8.26 4.80
C LEU A 169 -15.42 8.84 6.18
N GLU A 170 -15.08 8.13 7.27
CA GLU A 170 -15.55 8.49 8.62
C GLU A 170 -14.45 8.87 9.61
N GLY A 171 -13.17 8.73 9.24
CA GLY A 171 -12.00 9.00 10.08
C GLY A 171 -11.68 10.49 10.27
N ASN A 172 -12.37 11.38 9.56
CA ASN A 172 -12.23 12.85 9.67
C ASN A 172 -10.78 13.35 9.53
N GLY A 173 -9.99 12.68 8.70
CA GLY A 173 -8.60 13.07 8.43
C GLY A 173 -7.62 12.74 9.56
N ALA A 174 -8.05 12.01 10.59
CA ALA A 174 -7.15 11.52 11.63
C ALA A 174 -6.12 10.57 11.02
N ASP A 175 -4.88 10.58 11.52
CA ASP A 175 -3.88 9.62 11.07
C ASP A 175 -4.31 8.18 11.40
N ARG A 176 -3.88 7.24 10.55
CA ARG A 176 -4.16 5.80 10.69
C ARG A 176 -2.86 5.02 10.85
N THR A 177 -2.89 3.91 11.57
CA THR A 177 -1.82 2.91 11.54
C THR A 177 -2.27 1.68 10.77
N PHE A 178 -1.35 1.03 10.05
CA PHE A 178 -1.61 -0.24 9.39
C PHE A 178 -0.47 -1.25 9.67
N SER A 179 -0.72 -2.53 9.37
CA SER A 179 0.28 -3.58 9.58
C SER A 179 1.15 -3.78 8.35
N TYR A 180 2.40 -3.31 8.39
CA TYR A 180 3.35 -3.62 7.33
C TYR A 180 3.76 -5.10 7.34
N ASP A 181 3.67 -5.77 8.50
CA ASP A 181 3.84 -7.22 8.61
C ASP A 181 2.77 -7.98 7.81
N GLU A 182 1.52 -7.52 7.77
CA GLU A 182 0.51 -8.14 6.91
C GLU A 182 0.83 -7.93 5.43
N PHE A 183 1.26 -6.72 5.04
CA PHE A 183 1.64 -6.43 3.65
C PHE A 183 2.73 -7.38 3.14
N VAL A 184 3.83 -7.51 3.88
CA VAL A 184 4.95 -8.37 3.47
C VAL A 184 4.63 -9.86 3.54
N ASN A 185 3.57 -10.27 4.23
CA ASN A 185 3.16 -11.68 4.31
C ASN A 185 2.12 -12.05 3.24
N GLU A 186 1.21 -11.13 2.92
CA GLU A 186 0.05 -11.38 2.05
C GLU A 186 0.29 -10.97 0.60
N ASP A 187 1.20 -10.04 0.34
CA ASP A 187 1.47 -9.49 -0.99
C ASP A 187 2.85 -9.94 -1.53
N PRO A 188 2.93 -10.53 -2.74
CA PRO A 188 4.21 -10.92 -3.34
C PRO A 188 5.16 -9.73 -3.56
N SER A 189 4.64 -8.54 -3.88
CA SER A 189 5.43 -7.33 -3.98
C SER A 189 5.89 -6.84 -2.61
N GLY A 190 5.06 -6.99 -1.57
CA GLY A 190 5.47 -6.75 -0.18
C GLY A 190 6.68 -7.60 0.24
N GLN A 191 6.70 -8.89 -0.11
CA GLN A 191 7.85 -9.78 0.13
C GLN A 191 9.11 -9.29 -0.59
N THR A 192 8.96 -8.87 -1.85
CA THR A 192 10.05 -8.34 -2.66
C THR A 192 10.62 -7.06 -2.05
N VAL A 193 9.74 -6.14 -1.64
CA VAL A 193 10.11 -4.88 -0.98
C VAL A 193 10.91 -5.15 0.30
N LEU A 194 10.45 -6.05 1.18
CA LEU A 194 11.16 -6.35 2.42
C LEU A 194 12.55 -6.94 2.16
N ASN A 195 12.64 -7.93 1.28
CA ASN A 195 13.90 -8.59 0.95
C ASN A 195 14.94 -7.59 0.41
N ASN A 196 14.50 -6.67 -0.47
CA ASN A 196 15.37 -5.66 -1.05
C ASN A 196 15.74 -4.56 -0.04
N ALA A 197 14.80 -4.14 0.81
CA ALA A 197 15.07 -3.16 1.88
C ALA A 197 16.11 -3.67 2.90
N ILE A 198 16.02 -4.95 3.29
CA ILE A 198 17.01 -5.59 4.16
C ILE A 198 18.37 -5.65 3.46
N ALA A 199 18.42 -6.15 2.21
CA ALA A 199 19.67 -6.24 1.46
C ALA A 199 20.33 -4.86 1.24
N ASP A 200 19.55 -3.82 0.96
CA ASP A 200 20.02 -2.44 0.88
C ASP A 200 20.62 -1.95 2.20
N THR A 201 19.94 -2.24 3.31
CA THR A 201 20.40 -1.85 4.65
C THR A 201 21.71 -2.56 5.01
N GLN A 202 21.85 -3.84 4.67
CA GLN A 202 23.07 -4.60 4.87
C GLN A 202 24.24 -4.03 4.08
N ARG A 203 24.04 -3.71 2.79
CA ARG A 203 25.05 -3.03 1.96
C ARG A 203 25.44 -1.68 2.55
N GLY A 204 24.46 -0.88 2.97
CA GLY A 204 24.70 0.40 3.63
C GLY A 204 25.51 0.27 4.92
N ALA A 205 25.19 -0.73 5.75
CA ALA A 205 25.92 -1.02 6.98
C ALA A 205 27.38 -1.44 6.72
N GLU A 206 27.63 -2.31 5.75
CA GLU A 206 28.98 -2.73 5.37
C GLU A 206 29.81 -1.56 4.84
N ASP A 207 29.23 -0.73 3.98
CA ASP A 207 29.90 0.46 3.43
C ASP A 207 30.27 1.46 4.53
N LEU A 208 29.33 1.75 5.44
CA LEU A 208 29.58 2.65 6.57
C LEU A 208 30.65 2.09 7.51
N TYR A 209 30.58 0.80 7.84
CA TYR A 209 31.61 0.13 8.63
C TYR A 209 32.99 0.23 7.97
N ASN A 210 33.10 -0.07 6.68
CA ASN A 210 34.36 0.02 5.94
C ASN A 210 34.92 1.45 5.95
N GLN A 211 34.06 2.47 5.81
CA GLN A 211 34.45 3.87 5.92
C GLN A 211 34.92 4.22 7.34
N MET A 212 34.27 3.71 8.39
CA MET A 212 34.68 3.89 9.78
C MET A 212 36.07 3.31 10.02
N ILE A 213 36.35 2.09 9.57
CA ILE A 213 37.67 1.45 9.70
C ILE A 213 38.74 2.19 8.90
N ALA A 214 38.42 2.62 7.68
CA ALA A 214 39.37 3.38 6.86
C ALA A 214 39.75 4.72 7.51
N ARG A 215 38.80 5.37 8.20
CA ARG A 215 39.00 6.63 8.91
C ARG A 215 39.72 6.44 10.25
N ASP A 216 39.41 5.37 10.99
CA ASP A 216 40.06 5.01 12.24
C ASP A 216 40.44 3.52 12.25
N PRO A 217 41.64 3.16 11.78
CA PRO A 217 42.11 1.78 11.76
C PRO A 217 42.20 1.12 13.14
N SER A 218 42.15 1.89 14.23
CA SER A 218 42.17 1.34 15.60
C SER A 218 40.87 0.63 15.99
N LEU A 219 39.81 0.83 15.21
CA LEU A 219 38.54 0.14 15.31
C LEU A 219 38.58 -1.29 14.76
N ALA A 220 39.56 -1.59 13.88
CA ALA A 220 39.69 -2.92 13.29
C ALA A 220 39.93 -3.99 14.36
N GLY A 221 39.27 -5.14 14.22
CA GLY A 221 39.42 -6.27 15.15
C GLY A 221 38.73 -6.10 16.52
N LYS A 222 37.89 -5.07 16.68
CA LYS A 222 37.09 -4.85 17.89
C LYS A 222 35.59 -4.93 17.56
N PRO A 223 34.74 -5.33 18.52
CA PRO A 223 33.31 -5.13 18.38
C PRO A 223 32.95 -3.64 18.24
N ILE A 224 32.04 -3.32 17.34
CA ILE A 224 31.55 -1.95 17.11
C ILE A 224 30.03 -1.98 17.02
N THR A 225 29.38 -1.02 17.66
CA THR A 225 27.94 -0.77 17.51
C THR A 225 27.72 0.66 17.02
N PHE A 226 26.83 0.85 16.05
CA PHE A 226 26.48 2.15 15.51
C PHE A 226 25.07 2.13 14.90
N ASP A 227 24.39 3.27 14.96
CA ASP A 227 23.06 3.43 14.39
C ASP A 227 23.15 3.97 12.97
N ILE A 228 22.26 3.49 12.10
CA ILE A 228 22.13 3.96 10.73
C ILE A 228 20.69 4.33 10.41
N THR A 229 20.53 5.24 9.46
CA THR A 229 19.23 5.59 8.89
C THR A 229 19.38 5.93 7.40
N SER A 230 18.37 5.57 6.61
CA SER A 230 18.34 5.82 5.18
C SER A 230 17.61 7.11 4.80
N GLY A 231 17.79 7.55 3.55
CA GLY A 231 16.82 8.42 2.89
C GLY A 231 15.54 7.68 2.52
N ALA A 232 14.55 8.40 1.99
CA ALA A 232 13.31 7.80 1.50
C ALA A 232 13.56 6.87 0.30
N ILE A 233 12.83 5.77 0.24
CA ILE A 233 12.77 4.82 -0.86
C ILE A 233 11.32 4.79 -1.34
N THR A 234 11.09 4.91 -2.64
CA THR A 234 9.73 4.89 -3.21
C THR A 234 9.34 3.46 -3.60
N VAL A 235 8.32 2.92 -2.94
CA VAL A 235 7.62 1.69 -3.33
C VAL A 235 6.61 2.02 -4.43
N GLY A 236 6.56 1.21 -5.48
CA GLY A 236 5.73 1.46 -6.67
C GLY A 236 6.45 2.09 -7.85
N GLY A 237 7.74 2.43 -7.71
CA GLY A 237 8.50 3.15 -8.73
C GLY A 237 9.44 2.30 -9.59
N SER A 238 9.69 1.03 -9.23
CA SER A 238 10.69 0.17 -9.90
C SER A 238 10.47 -1.31 -9.65
N ASP A 239 11.15 -2.18 -10.39
CA ASP A 239 11.14 -3.63 -10.13
C ASP A 239 11.80 -4.02 -8.79
N THR A 240 12.71 -3.19 -8.26
CA THR A 240 13.34 -3.41 -6.95
C THR A 240 12.38 -3.10 -5.81
N TYR A 241 11.55 -2.08 -5.98
CA TYR A 241 10.52 -1.69 -5.03
C TYR A 241 9.18 -1.61 -5.76
N PRO A 242 8.59 -2.78 -6.10
CA PRO A 242 7.41 -2.87 -6.95
C PRO A 242 6.16 -2.32 -6.28
N TYR A 243 5.17 -1.97 -7.10
CA TYR A 243 3.84 -1.58 -6.63
C TYR A 243 3.13 -2.79 -6.01
N PRO A 244 2.26 -2.64 -5.00
CA PRO A 244 1.50 -3.77 -4.46
C PRO A 244 0.82 -4.61 -5.54
N ASP A 245 0.93 -5.94 -5.45
CA ASP A 245 0.43 -6.84 -6.48
C ASP A 245 -1.06 -7.17 -6.29
N THR A 246 -1.50 -7.30 -5.05
CA THR A 246 -2.86 -7.68 -4.71
C THR A 246 -3.75 -6.45 -4.61
N GLU A 247 -4.98 -6.56 -5.11
CA GLU A 247 -5.94 -5.46 -5.06
C GLU A 247 -6.16 -4.94 -3.62
N ASN A 248 -6.08 -5.81 -2.61
CA ASN A 248 -6.15 -5.43 -1.20
C ASN A 248 -5.17 -4.31 -0.87
N TRP A 249 -3.90 -4.55 -1.17
CA TRP A 249 -2.80 -3.66 -0.84
C TRP A 249 -2.66 -2.50 -1.81
N GLN A 250 -3.08 -2.69 -3.07
CA GLN A 250 -3.25 -1.58 -4.01
C GLN A 250 -4.25 -0.54 -3.49
N LYS A 251 -5.38 -0.99 -2.92
CA LYS A 251 -6.40 -0.10 -2.34
C LYS A 251 -6.09 0.35 -0.91
N ALA A 252 -5.26 -0.38 -0.16
CA ALA A 252 -4.95 -0.05 1.23
C ALA A 252 -3.87 1.03 1.34
N ILE A 253 -2.84 0.94 0.50
CA ILE A 253 -1.65 1.80 0.58
C ILE A 253 -1.08 2.21 -0.79
N GLY A 254 -1.26 1.40 -1.83
CA GLY A 254 -0.70 1.70 -3.15
C GLY A 254 0.82 1.94 -3.12
N GLY A 255 1.28 2.88 -3.95
CA GLY A 255 2.68 3.29 -4.00
C GLY A 255 2.99 4.26 -2.87
N HIS A 256 4.04 4.00 -2.10
CA HIS A 256 4.29 4.72 -0.85
C HIS A 256 5.79 4.83 -0.55
N PRO A 257 6.24 5.86 0.19
CA PRO A 257 7.60 5.93 0.69
C PRO A 257 7.84 5.03 1.91
N ILE A 258 9.02 4.40 1.94
CA ILE A 258 9.60 3.76 3.12
C ILE A 258 10.95 4.38 3.46
N TRP A 259 11.42 4.17 4.68
CA TRP A 259 12.81 4.39 5.05
C TRP A 259 13.23 3.40 6.13
N ASN A 260 14.53 3.12 6.20
CA ASN A 260 15.08 2.10 7.07
C ASN A 260 15.93 2.76 8.17
N SER A 261 15.92 2.16 9.34
CA SER A 261 16.88 2.45 10.40
C SER A 261 17.32 1.17 11.07
N ALA A 262 18.53 1.13 11.59
CA ALA A 262 18.98 -0.03 12.34
C ALA A 262 20.07 0.30 13.37
N THR A 263 20.07 -0.45 14.47
CA THR A 263 21.22 -0.55 15.38
C THR A 263 22.11 -1.68 14.88
N VAL A 264 23.27 -1.36 14.29
CA VAL A 264 24.19 -2.35 13.73
C VAL A 264 25.26 -2.70 14.74
N THR A 265 25.48 -3.99 14.99
CA THR A 265 26.61 -4.52 15.75
C THR A 265 27.49 -5.38 14.85
N VAL A 266 28.79 -5.07 14.84
CA VAL A 266 29.80 -5.78 14.07
C VAL A 266 30.75 -6.48 15.04
N THR A 267 30.90 -7.79 14.91
CA THR A 267 31.80 -8.61 15.71
C THR A 267 32.98 -9.08 14.85
N PRO A 268 34.24 -8.94 15.32
CA PRO A 268 35.40 -9.40 14.57
C PRO A 268 35.35 -10.93 14.38
N PRO A 269 35.98 -11.46 13.31
CA PRO A 269 36.05 -12.89 13.10
C PRO A 269 36.77 -13.60 14.26
N SER A 270 36.33 -14.81 14.58
CA SER A 270 37.00 -15.69 15.55
C SER A 270 38.34 -16.24 15.04
N GLU A 271 38.53 -16.28 13.72
CA GLU A 271 39.73 -16.77 13.05
C GLU A 271 40.49 -15.65 12.33
N ALA A 272 41.82 -15.73 12.35
CA ALA A 272 42.67 -14.78 11.66
C ALA A 272 42.42 -14.83 10.13
N GLY A 273 42.14 -13.68 9.52
CA GLY A 273 41.81 -13.59 8.10
C GLY A 273 40.34 -13.91 7.76
N GLY A 274 39.50 -14.18 8.75
CA GLY A 274 38.06 -14.29 8.57
C GLY A 274 37.39 -12.95 8.27
N LYS A 275 36.10 -12.99 7.93
CA LYS A 275 35.27 -11.80 7.75
C LYS A 275 34.46 -11.49 9.02
N PRO A 276 34.23 -10.21 9.36
CA PRO A 276 33.41 -9.87 10.51
C PRO A 276 31.96 -10.32 10.34
N GLN A 277 31.32 -10.60 11.47
CA GLN A 277 29.91 -10.93 11.56
C GLN A 277 29.12 -9.66 11.86
N PHE A 278 28.04 -9.42 11.11
CA PHE A 278 27.11 -8.34 11.33
C PHE A 278 25.82 -8.89 11.94
N SER A 279 25.22 -8.08 12.80
CA SER A 279 23.84 -8.21 13.26
C SER A 279 23.20 -6.83 13.33
N MET A 280 21.93 -6.72 13.02
CA MET A 280 21.18 -5.47 13.15
C MET A 280 19.80 -5.69 13.74
N GLU A 281 19.43 -4.80 14.67
CA GLU A 281 18.05 -4.55 15.06
C GLU A 281 17.46 -3.59 14.03
N TYR A 282 16.73 -4.14 13.06
CA TYR A 282 16.24 -3.45 11.88
C TYR A 282 14.81 -2.95 12.08
N THR A 283 14.56 -1.71 11.68
CA THR A 283 13.23 -1.13 11.57
C THR A 283 13.02 -0.57 10.16
N LEU A 284 12.00 -1.08 9.48
CA LEU A 284 11.39 -0.44 8.32
C LEU A 284 10.29 0.49 8.81
N HIS A 285 10.26 1.70 8.29
CA HIS A 285 9.18 2.66 8.50
C HIS A 285 8.49 2.92 7.18
N ALA A 286 7.17 3.00 7.20
CA ALA A 286 6.36 3.32 6.04
C ALA A 286 5.44 4.50 6.37
N GLU A 287 5.25 5.35 5.38
CA GLU A 287 4.32 6.45 5.44
C GLU A 287 3.62 6.60 4.11
N ASP A 288 2.33 6.89 4.14
CA ASP A 288 1.55 7.12 2.94
C ASP A 288 0.48 8.20 3.19
N ARG A 289 0.09 8.91 2.14
CA ARG A 289 -1.06 9.81 2.14
C ARG A 289 -2.17 9.13 1.37
N TYR A 290 -3.18 8.69 2.11
CA TYR A 290 -4.39 8.19 1.49
C TYR A 290 -5.22 9.37 0.98
N ASN A 291 -5.27 9.53 -0.34
CA ASN A 291 -6.07 10.53 -1.03
C ASN A 291 -6.46 10.03 -2.43
N PHE A 292 -7.32 10.80 -3.12
CA PHE A 292 -7.65 10.54 -4.52
C PHE A 292 -6.98 11.58 -5.41
N ASN A 293 -6.38 11.12 -6.51
CA ASN A 293 -5.53 11.95 -7.35
C ASN A 293 -6.18 12.29 -8.69
N PRO A 294 -6.14 13.56 -9.13
CA PRO A 294 -6.57 13.92 -10.48
C PRO A 294 -5.84 13.06 -11.52
N ASP A 295 -6.59 12.61 -12.52
CA ASP A 295 -6.09 11.80 -13.64
C ASP A 295 -5.58 10.39 -13.29
N GLN A 296 -5.77 9.95 -12.05
CA GLN A 296 -5.60 8.55 -11.66
C GLN A 296 -6.93 7.79 -11.76
N GLU A 297 -6.81 6.47 -11.82
CA GLU A 297 -7.93 5.55 -11.83
C GLU A 297 -7.59 4.29 -11.05
N ASP A 298 -8.62 3.67 -10.50
CA ASP A 298 -8.49 2.36 -9.86
C ASP A 298 -8.04 1.31 -10.89
N ILE A 299 -6.94 0.62 -10.60
CA ILE A 299 -6.28 -0.32 -11.54
C ILE A 299 -7.20 -1.46 -11.96
N ALA A 300 -7.99 -1.99 -11.02
CA ALA A 300 -8.85 -3.15 -11.27
C ALA A 300 -10.08 -2.77 -12.10
N THR A 301 -10.74 -1.66 -11.76
CA THR A 301 -12.04 -1.28 -12.34
C THR A 301 -11.95 -0.23 -13.44
N GLY A 302 -10.84 0.51 -13.54
CA GLY A 302 -10.71 1.70 -14.39
C GLY A 302 -11.59 2.87 -13.92
N ALA A 303 -12.11 2.82 -12.69
CA ALA A 303 -12.95 3.90 -12.16
C ALA A 303 -12.07 5.11 -11.85
N PRO A 304 -12.35 6.30 -12.44
CA PRO A 304 -11.56 7.49 -12.18
C PRO A 304 -11.62 7.92 -10.72
N ASP A 305 -10.49 8.35 -10.18
CA ASP A 305 -10.37 8.87 -8.82
C ASP A 305 -11.29 10.07 -8.57
N ALA A 306 -11.61 10.84 -9.61
CA ALA A 306 -12.56 11.95 -9.56
C ALA A 306 -13.94 11.56 -8.98
N ILE A 307 -14.36 10.31 -9.15
CA ILE A 307 -15.63 9.82 -8.59
C ILE A 307 -15.63 9.91 -7.06
N ARG A 308 -14.48 9.64 -6.42
CA ARG A 308 -14.33 9.62 -4.95
C ARG A 308 -13.68 10.89 -4.41
N GLY A 309 -12.78 11.50 -5.17
CA GLY A 309 -12.13 12.77 -4.81
C GLY A 309 -13.12 13.93 -4.59
N ARG A 310 -14.31 13.89 -5.21
CA ARG A 310 -15.39 14.84 -4.89
C ARG A 310 -15.81 14.83 -3.42
N LEU A 311 -15.67 13.68 -2.72
CA LEU A 311 -16.00 13.57 -1.30
C LEU A 311 -15.00 14.37 -0.45
N GLU A 312 -13.72 14.41 -0.85
CA GLU A 312 -12.70 15.27 -0.23
C GLU A 312 -12.96 16.74 -0.53
N GLN A 313 -13.24 17.05 -1.80
CA GLN A 313 -13.54 18.42 -2.23
C GLN A 313 -14.73 19.02 -1.48
N THR A 314 -15.68 18.19 -1.06
CA THR A 314 -16.88 18.62 -0.33
C THR A 314 -16.77 18.51 1.20
N GLY A 315 -15.66 17.98 1.71
CA GLY A 315 -15.46 17.72 3.13
C GLY A 315 -16.37 16.63 3.71
N LEU A 316 -16.98 15.79 2.86
CA LEU A 316 -17.75 14.62 3.30
C LEU A 316 -16.83 13.45 3.66
N ALA A 317 -15.67 13.36 3.03
CA ALA A 317 -14.58 12.43 3.34
C ALA A 317 -13.26 13.21 3.41
N HIS A 318 -12.21 12.59 3.96
CA HIS A 318 -10.99 13.31 4.29
C HIS A 318 -9.75 12.46 3.99
N GLN A 319 -8.83 13.02 3.20
CA GLN A 319 -7.47 12.50 3.12
C GLN A 319 -6.83 12.39 4.51
N TYR A 320 -5.97 11.40 4.70
CA TYR A 320 -5.27 11.19 5.97
C TYR A 320 -3.88 10.62 5.73
N THR A 321 -3.00 10.77 6.71
CA THR A 321 -1.69 10.12 6.68
C THR A 321 -1.80 8.77 7.35
N GLN A 322 -1.15 7.75 6.79
CA GLN A 322 -1.03 6.46 7.44
C GLN A 322 0.43 6.06 7.64
N TYR A 323 0.66 5.37 8.75
CA TYR A 323 1.99 5.00 9.21
C TYR A 323 2.07 3.52 9.55
N ALA A 324 3.22 2.92 9.30
CA ALA A 324 3.54 1.60 9.82
C ALA A 324 5.03 1.47 10.14
N THR A 325 5.32 0.53 11.02
CA THR A 325 6.67 0.09 11.33
C THR A 325 6.73 -1.42 11.30
N LEU A 326 7.83 -1.98 10.81
CA LEU A 326 8.13 -3.40 10.86
C LEU A 326 9.53 -3.59 11.43
N ASN A 327 9.67 -4.56 12.35
CA ASN A 327 10.92 -4.83 13.03
C ASN A 327 11.45 -6.24 12.72
N ARG A 328 12.76 -6.37 12.51
CA ARG A 328 13.47 -7.64 12.29
C ARG A 328 14.79 -7.66 13.05
N ASP A 329 15.19 -8.84 13.50
CA ASP A 329 16.60 -9.10 13.82
C ASP A 329 17.23 -9.80 12.63
N VAL A 330 18.32 -9.21 12.11
CA VAL A 330 19.01 -9.71 10.92
C VAL A 330 20.48 -9.92 11.22
N SER A 331 21.04 -11.04 10.80
CA SER A 331 22.48 -11.31 10.93
C SER A 331 23.07 -11.95 9.67
N TRP A 332 24.29 -11.55 9.33
CA TRP A 332 24.99 -12.02 8.13
C TRP A 332 26.51 -11.85 8.27
N THR A 333 27.27 -12.60 7.48
CA THR A 333 28.72 -12.42 7.38
C THR A 333 29.04 -11.38 6.30
N GLN A 334 30.03 -10.51 6.54
CA GLN A 334 30.36 -9.43 5.60
C GLN A 334 30.53 -9.93 4.15
N GLY A 335 29.84 -9.30 3.20
CA GLY A 335 29.86 -9.65 1.78
C GLY A 335 29.19 -11.00 1.46
N ASP A 336 28.42 -11.58 2.38
CA ASP A 336 27.54 -12.74 2.16
C ASP A 336 26.11 -12.42 2.64
N ILE A 337 25.49 -11.45 1.98
CA ILE A 337 24.09 -11.07 2.18
C ILE A 337 23.14 -12.23 1.86
N SER A 338 23.51 -13.13 0.94
CA SER A 338 22.71 -14.33 0.65
C SER A 338 22.64 -15.32 1.83
N GLY A 339 23.64 -15.31 2.72
CA GLY A 339 23.70 -16.13 3.93
C GLY A 339 22.95 -15.54 5.13
N THR A 340 22.05 -14.58 4.90
CA THR A 340 21.32 -13.88 5.96
C THR A 340 20.43 -14.80 6.78
N THR A 341 20.43 -14.60 8.10
CA THR A 341 19.39 -15.10 9.01
C THR A 341 18.52 -13.93 9.45
N GLU A 342 17.21 -14.05 9.26
CA GLU A 342 16.20 -13.08 9.65
C GLU A 342 15.21 -13.72 10.63
N THR A 343 14.86 -13.00 11.69
CA THR A 343 13.76 -13.37 12.59
C THR A 343 12.87 -12.18 12.86
N ASN A 344 11.55 -12.42 12.91
CA ASN A 344 10.58 -11.42 13.35
C ASN A 344 10.92 -10.98 14.78
N ASN A 345 11.09 -9.68 14.97
CA ASN A 345 11.30 -9.09 16.29
C ASN A 345 10.04 -8.27 16.65
N PRO A 346 9.04 -8.86 17.33
CA PRO A 346 7.78 -8.19 17.63
C PRO A 346 7.91 -7.22 18.81
N ASN A 347 9.09 -6.62 19.05
CA ASN A 347 9.25 -5.55 20.03
C ASN A 347 8.49 -4.30 19.56
N GLU A 348 7.17 -4.35 19.70
CA GLU A 348 6.30 -3.19 19.80
C GLU A 348 6.72 -2.44 21.06
N GLY A 349 7.33 -1.28 20.89
CA GLY A 349 7.31 -0.26 21.93
C GLY A 349 5.86 0.06 22.27
N ARG A 350 5.39 -0.49 23.39
CA ARG A 350 4.13 -0.10 24.04
C ARG A 350 4.17 1.33 24.54
#